data_AF-A0A4R6U6P5-F1
#
_entry.id   AF-A0A4R6U6P5-F1
#
_cell.length_a   1.000
_cell.length_b   1.000
_cell.length_c   1.000
_cell.angle_alpha   90.00
_cell.angle_beta   90.00
_cell.angle_gamma   90.00
#
_symmetry.space_group_name_H-M   'P 1'
#
loop_
_entity.id
_entity.type
_entity.pdbx_description
1 polymer ?
#
loop_
_entity_poly.entity_id
_entity_poly.type
_entity_poly.pdbx_seq_one_letter_code
_entity_poly.pdbx_strand_id
1 'polypeptide(L)' 'MKFWRSVNGGENYTVTLQGNLVRLTKDSGTPESFGGNDVHISRFLRSNKLQQHIKDVFGEAKFLEIHYAARAKVDENI' A
#
# COMPACT_ATOMS: atom_id res chain seq x y z
N MET A 1 -12.47 4.56 3.60
CA MET A 1 -11.34 3.67 3.90
C MET A 1 -11.35 2.54 2.88
N LYS A 2 -10.22 2.23 2.24
CA LYS A 2 -10.10 1.08 1.31
C LYS A 2 -8.97 0.18 1.79
N PHE A 3 -9.12 -1.13 1.70
CA PHE A 3 -8.05 -2.07 2.02
C PHE A 3 -8.01 -3.22 1.03
N TRP A 4 -6.82 -3.80 0.86
CA TRP A 4 -6.53 -4.91 -0.03
C TRP A 4 -5.77 -5.95 0.75
N ARG A 5 -6.05 -7.23 0.48
CA ARG A 5 -5.38 -8.37 1.09
C ARG A 5 -4.78 -9.25 0.01
N SER A 6 -3.62 -9.81 0.28
CA SER A 6 -2.96 -10.81 -0.57
C SER A 6 -2.25 -11.84 0.30
N VAL A 7 -1.99 -13.01 -0.25
CA VAL A 7 -1.16 -14.03 0.39
C VAL A 7 0.05 -14.25 -0.52
N ASN A 8 1.25 -13.99 -0.01
CA ASN A 8 2.49 -14.22 -0.73
C ASN A 8 3.42 -15.07 0.11
N GLY A 9 3.94 -16.18 -0.44
CA GLY A 9 4.86 -17.08 0.28
C GLY A 9 4.32 -17.68 1.59
N GLY A 10 2.99 -17.72 1.80
CA GLY A 10 2.37 -18.17 3.04
C GLY A 10 2.18 -17.08 4.11
N GLU A 11 2.60 -15.84 3.84
CA GLU A 11 2.30 -14.68 4.68
C GLU A 11 1.08 -13.91 4.13
N ASN A 12 0.15 -13.52 5.01
CA ASN A 12 -0.94 -12.61 4.65
C ASN A 12 -0.43 -11.16 4.66
N TYR A 13 -0.67 -10.41 3.60
CA TYR A 13 -0.36 -8.99 3.50
C TYR A 13 -1.65 -8.18 3.39
N THR A 14 -1.67 -7.01 4.03
CA THR A 14 -2.77 -6.06 3.95
C THR A 14 -2.25 -4.66 3.67
N VAL A 15 -2.74 -4.04 2.59
CA VAL A 15 -2.59 -2.61 2.30
C VAL A 15 -3.87 -1.90 2.69
N THR A 16 -3.78 -0.78 3.41
CA THR A 16 -4.91 0.08 3.76
C THR A 16 -4.63 1.51 3.32
N LEU A 17 -5.61 2.13 2.67
CA LEU A 17 -5.66 3.56 2.40
C LEU A 17 -6.64 4.23 3.38
N GLN A 18 -6.10 5.08 4.24
CA GLN A 18 -6.85 5.84 5.24
C GLN A 18 -6.44 7.31 5.19
N GLY A 19 -7.37 8.20 4.81
CA GLY A 19 -7.06 9.61 4.57
C GLY A 19 -5.95 9.76 3.53
N ASN A 20 -4.87 10.44 3.91
CA ASN A 20 -3.68 10.66 3.08
C ASN A 20 -2.54 9.66 3.37
N LEU A 21 -2.86 8.52 3.98
CA LEU A 21 -1.89 7.53 4.43
C LEU A 21 -2.12 6.15 3.79
N VAL A 22 -1.01 5.48 3.50
CA VAL A 22 -0.91 4.10 3.01
C VAL A 22 -0.24 3.27 4.09
N ARG A 23 -0.96 2.30 4.63
CA ARG A 23 -0.44 1.35 5.62
C ARG A 23 -0.26 -0.01 4.96
N LEU A 24 0.92 -0.59 5.08
CA LEU A 24 1.21 -1.96 4.64
C LEU A 24 1.58 -2.80 5.86
N THR A 25 0.88 -3.91 6.04
CA THR A 25 0.98 -4.82 7.19
C THR A 25 1.10 -6.26 6.70
N LYS A 26 1.78 -7.10 7.48
CA LYS A 26 1.85 -8.54 7.23
C LYS A 26 1.39 -9.36 8.44
N ASP A 27 1.03 -10.62 8.22
CA ASP A 27 0.32 -11.52 9.15
C ASP A 27 0.95 -11.67 10.52
N SER A 28 2.27 -11.50 10.60
CA SER A 28 3.00 -11.42 11.87
C SER A 28 2.62 -10.18 12.72
N GLY A 29 1.51 -9.50 12.39
CA GLY A 29 0.96 -8.31 13.06
C GLY A 29 1.89 -7.10 12.97
N THR A 30 3.00 -7.22 12.27
CA THR A 30 4.08 -6.25 12.26
C THR A 30 3.94 -5.36 11.03
N PRO A 31 3.96 -4.03 11.19
CA PRO A 31 4.14 -3.14 10.05
C PRO A 31 5.45 -3.54 9.37
N GLU A 32 5.44 -3.61 8.04
CA GLU A 32 6.68 -3.98 7.34
C GLU A 32 7.78 -2.95 7.61
N SER A 33 9.04 -3.41 7.67
CA SER A 33 10.22 -2.59 7.95
C SER A 33 10.55 -1.53 6.88
N PHE A 34 9.59 -1.15 6.03
CA PHE A 34 9.62 0.03 5.16
C PHE A 34 9.38 1.34 5.94
N GLY A 35 9.74 1.38 7.22
CA GLY A 35 9.61 2.56 8.09
C GLY A 35 8.46 2.51 9.08
N GLY A 36 7.93 1.34 9.45
CA GLY A 36 7.14 1.12 10.67
C GLY A 36 5.83 1.90 10.84
N ASN A 37 5.49 2.83 9.95
CA ASN A 37 4.32 3.68 10.06
C ASN A 37 3.79 4.07 8.70
N ASP A 38 2.49 4.32 8.71
CA ASP A 38 1.70 4.99 7.69
C ASP A 38 2.51 5.90 6.76
N VAL A 39 2.58 5.50 5.50
CA VAL A 39 3.32 6.24 4.47
C VAL A 39 2.38 7.26 3.86
N HIS A 40 2.76 8.53 3.80
CA HIS A 40 1.94 9.51 3.08
C HIS A 40 1.74 9.08 1.62
N ILE A 41 0.54 9.24 1.08
CA ILE A 41 0.21 8.86 -0.28
C ILE A 41 1.18 9.49 -1.29
N SER A 42 1.53 10.77 -1.12
CA SER A 42 2.51 11.45 -1.99
C SER A 42 3.91 10.84 -1.92
N ARG A 43 4.27 10.18 -0.81
CA ARG A 43 5.53 9.43 -0.69
C ARG A 43 5.41 8.05 -1.33
N PHE A 44 4.28 7.36 -1.16
CA PHE A 44 3.99 6.10 -1.85
C PHE A 44 4.04 6.27 -3.39
N LEU A 45 3.36 7.29 -3.93
CA LEU A 45 3.34 7.59 -5.37
C LEU A 45 4.71 7.97 -5.95
N ARG A 46 5.66 8.41 -5.11
CA ARG A 46 7.05 8.73 -5.53
C ARG A 46 8.03 7.60 -5.27
N SER A 47 7.69 6.63 -4.41
CA SER A 47 8.61 5.60 -3.96
C SER A 47 8.53 4.35 -4.84
N ASN A 48 9.48 4.23 -5.78
CA ASN A 48 9.57 3.05 -6.64
C ASN A 48 9.72 1.74 -5.84
N LYS A 49 10.49 1.77 -4.74
CA LYS A 49 10.68 0.60 -3.86
C LYS A 49 9.35 0.07 -3.30
N LEU A 50 8.49 0.96 -2.80
CA LEU A 50 7.18 0.60 -2.25
C LEU A 50 6.22 0.11 -3.32
N GLN A 51 6.24 0.75 -4.50
CA GLN A 51 5.42 0.33 -5.63
C GLN A 51 5.80 -1.05 -6.12
N GLN A 52 7.10 -1.32 -6.28
CA GLN A 52 7.61 -2.64 -6.66
C GLN A 52 7.27 -3.70 -5.63
N HIS A 53 7.41 -3.40 -4.34
CA HIS A 53 7.05 -4.34 -3.27
C HIS A 53 5.55 -4.68 -3.28
N ILE A 54 4.67 -3.68 -3.44
CA ILE A 54 3.23 -3.93 -3.56
C ILE A 54 2.91 -4.72 -4.84
N LYS A 55 3.61 -4.47 -5.95
CA LYS A 55 3.47 -5.27 -7.18
C LYS A 55 3.87 -6.73 -6.98
N ASP A 56 4.97 -6.98 -6.28
CA ASP A 56 5.46 -8.33 -6.01
C ASP A 56 4.47 -9.11 -5.14
N VAL A 57 3.95 -8.47 -4.09
CA VAL A 57 3.06 -9.10 -3.10
C VAL A 57 1.61 -9.23 -3.58
N PHE A 58 1.08 -8.22 -4.26
CA PHE A 58 -0.35 -8.16 -4.63
C PHE A 58 -0.58 -8.43 -6.13
N GLY A 59 0.48 -8.44 -6.94
CA GLY A 59 0.38 -8.50 -8.40
C GLY A 59 0.07 -7.14 -9.04
N GLU A 60 0.30 -7.06 -10.35
CA GLU A 60 0.16 -5.82 -11.11
C GLU A 60 -1.27 -5.27 -11.10
N ALA A 61 -2.28 -6.14 -11.24
CA ALA A 61 -3.69 -5.72 -11.27
C ALA A 61 -4.10 -5.02 -9.97
N LYS A 62 -3.77 -5.61 -8.81
CA LYS A 62 -4.07 -5.03 -7.49
C LYS A 62 -3.23 -3.80 -7.21
N PHE A 63 -1.97 -3.79 -7.64
CA PHE A 63 -1.14 -2.59 -7.57
C PHE A 63 -1.79 -1.42 -8.31
N LEU A 64 -2.28 -1.62 -9.53
CA LEU A 64 -2.95 -0.57 -10.29
C LEU A 64 -4.18 -0.05 -9.54
N GLU A 65 -5.01 -0.94 -8.98
CA GLU A 65 -6.15 -0.53 -8.14
C GLU A 65 -5.72 0.35 -6.95
N ILE A 66 -4.68 -0.06 -6.22
CA ILE A 66 -4.12 0.68 -5.08
C ILE A 66 -3.57 2.03 -5.54
N HIS A 67 -2.82 2.04 -6.64
CA HIS A 67 -2.17 3.23 -7.18
C HIS A 67 -3.18 4.27 -7.67
N TYR A 68 -4.22 3.85 -8.41
CA TYR A 68 -5.31 4.73 -8.83
C TYR A 68 -6.11 5.25 -7.64
N ALA A 69 -6.42 4.40 -6.66
CA ALA A 69 -7.13 4.83 -5.45
C ALA A 69 -6.29 5.84 -4.64
N ALA A 70 -4.99 5.63 -4.54
CA ALA A 70 -4.06 6.55 -3.90
C ALA A 70 -3.98 7.88 -4.67
N ARG A 71 -3.90 7.85 -6.00
CA ARG A 71 -3.87 9.07 -6.83
C ARG A 71 -5.16 9.88 -6.70
N ALA A 72 -6.32 9.23 -6.74
CA ALA A 72 -7.62 9.88 -6.56
C ALA A 72 -7.70 10.62 -5.21
N LYS A 73 -7.13 10.05 -4.15
CA LYS A 73 -7.09 10.69 -2.82
C LYS A 73 -6.25 11.96 -2.75
N VAL A 74 -5.17 12.04 -3.53
CA VAL A 74 -4.36 13.27 -3.63
C VAL A 74 -5.14 14.36 -4.35
N ASP A 75 -5.85 14.00 -5.40
CA ASP A 75 -6.66 14.93 -6.19
C ASP A 75 -7.84 15.48 -5.39
N GLU A 76 -8.51 14.63 -4.59
CA GLU A 76 -9.58 15.04 -3.66
C GLU A 76 -9.11 15.97 -2.52
N ASN A 77 -7.81 16.12 -2.29
CA ASN A 77 -7.24 16.98 -1.24
C ASN A 77 -6.68 18.31 -1.79
N ILE A 78 -6.83 18.59 -3.08
CA ILE A 78 -6.46 19.87 -3.72
C ILE A 78 -7.69 20.78 -3.81
#